data_AF-A0A7C8DU97-F1
#
_entry.id   AF-A0A7C8DU97-F1
#
_cell.length_a   1.000
_cell.length_b   1.000
_cell.length_c   1.000
_cell.angle_alpha   90.00
_cell.angle_beta   90.00
_cell.angle_gamma   90.00
#
_symmetry.space_group_name_H-M   'P 1'
#
loop_
_entity.id
_entity.type
_entity.pdbx_description
1 polymer ?
#
loop_
_entity_poly.entity_id
_entity_poly.type
_entity_poly.pdbx_seq_one_letter_code
_entity_poly.pdbx_strand_id
1 'polypeptide(L)'
;ALSSTLGIPAWQTGLVMAVIVYAVLVGGIKRIGSVASKLVPFMGLAYVVGAGIIIIQRLDSVPTALQLIVNDAFTGTAAAGGFAGAGIMAAIRFGVARGVFSNEAGLGTAPIAHAAAKTNDPVKQGKIAMLGTFIDTIIICTMTALVIILTGSWTSGETGASLSAYAFKMGLPGYGDYVVSFGLAIFALTTLLGWSYYGERCAEYILGVKCIPWYRIAWVLAIPLGAMMDLEFLWLLADVLNGLMAIPNLIALLLLSPMVFKLSRKKS
;
A
#
# COMPACT_ATOMS: atom_id res chain seq x y z
N ALA A 1 11.70 9.58 -3.88
CA ALA A 1 10.90 9.88 -5.09
C ALA A 1 10.89 11.37 -5.43
N LEU A 2 10.03 12.23 -4.86
CA LEU A 2 9.98 13.65 -5.31
C LEU A 2 11.30 14.41 -5.08
N SER A 3 11.98 14.19 -3.94
CA SER A 3 13.31 14.76 -3.70
C SER A 3 14.39 14.21 -4.64
N SER A 4 14.32 12.93 -5.00
CA SER A 4 15.33 12.28 -5.84
C SER A 4 15.14 12.61 -7.33
N THR A 5 13.89 12.73 -7.79
CA THR A 5 13.55 12.96 -9.20
C THR A 5 13.48 14.43 -9.55
N LEU A 6 12.88 15.26 -8.69
CA LEU A 6 12.60 16.67 -8.95
C LEU A 6 13.46 17.63 -8.10
N GLY A 7 14.28 17.11 -7.18
CA GLY A 7 15.05 17.94 -6.26
C GLY A 7 14.21 18.71 -5.23
N ILE A 8 12.93 18.36 -5.06
CA ILE A 8 12.03 19.04 -4.12
C ILE A 8 12.29 18.56 -2.69
N PRO A 9 12.66 19.45 -1.75
CA PRO A 9 12.87 19.08 -0.35
C PRO A 9 11.67 18.38 0.29
N ALA A 10 11.95 17.42 1.17
CA ALA A 10 10.94 16.62 1.84
C ALA A 10 9.96 17.46 2.67
N TRP A 11 10.45 18.51 3.34
CA TRP A 11 9.60 19.41 4.14
C TRP A 11 8.58 20.18 3.29
N GLN A 12 8.95 20.60 2.07
CA GLN A 12 8.05 21.29 1.14
C GLN A 12 6.97 20.34 0.65
N THR A 13 7.38 19.13 0.27
CA THR A 13 6.45 18.06 -0.14
C THR A 13 5.45 17.76 0.98
N GLY A 14 5.94 17.56 2.21
CA GLY A 14 5.11 17.29 3.38
C GLY A 14 4.11 18.42 3.67
N LEU A 15 4.56 19.68 3.57
CA LEU A 15 3.69 20.85 3.79
C LEU A 15 2.60 20.96 2.72
N VAL A 16 2.95 20.81 1.44
CA VAL A 16 1.98 20.83 0.34
C VAL A 16 0.97 19.70 0.48
N MET A 17 1.43 18.49 0.81
CA MET A 17 0.56 17.34 1.06
C MET A 17 -0.38 17.60 2.24
N ALA A 18 0.09 18.19 3.33
CA ALA A 18 -0.74 18.53 4.49
C ALA A 18 -1.87 19.50 4.13
N VAL A 19 -1.58 20.53 3.33
CA VAL A 19 -2.59 21.51 2.85
C VAL A 19 -3.64 20.82 1.98
N ILE A 20 -3.22 19.99 1.02
CA ILE A 20 -4.14 19.27 0.13
C ILE A 20 -5.01 18.30 0.94
N VAL A 21 -4.40 17.52 1.83
CA VAL A 21 -5.12 16.58 2.70
C VAL A 21 -6.14 17.32 3.55
N TYR A 22 -5.76 18.42 4.21
CA TYR A 22 -6.68 19.23 5.02
C TYR A 22 -7.89 19.71 4.19
N ALA A 23 -7.65 20.28 3.00
CA ALA A 23 -8.71 20.78 2.14
C ALA A 23 -9.74 19.69 1.74
N VAL A 24 -9.28 18.45 1.56
CA VAL A 24 -10.15 17.30 1.28
C VAL A 24 -10.87 16.82 2.54
N LEU A 25 -10.15 16.68 3.67
CA LEU A 25 -10.70 16.19 4.94
C LEU A 25 -11.81 17.10 5.48
N VAL A 26 -11.73 18.42 5.31
CA VAL A 26 -12.79 19.36 5.72
C VAL A 26 -14.14 19.01 5.06
N GLY A 27 -14.13 18.45 3.85
CA GLY A 27 -15.35 18.03 3.15
C GLY A 27 -15.93 16.68 3.61
N GLY A 28 -15.27 15.98 4.55
CA GLY A 28 -15.71 14.69 5.10
C GLY A 28 -15.73 13.54 4.08
N ILE A 29 -16.36 12.43 4.47
CA ILE A 29 -16.31 11.15 3.73
C ILE A 29 -16.79 11.24 2.27
N LYS A 30 -17.79 12.10 1.98
CA LYS A 30 -18.28 12.29 0.61
C LYS A 30 -17.21 12.91 -0.29
N ARG A 31 -16.46 13.91 0.20
CA ARG A 31 -15.37 14.54 -0.56
C ARG A 31 -14.19 13.59 -0.67
N ILE A 32 -13.83 12.89 0.41
CA ILE A 32 -12.77 11.86 0.40
C ILE A 32 -13.07 10.81 -0.69
N GLY A 33 -14.27 10.24 -0.68
CA GLY A 33 -14.70 9.25 -1.66
C GLY A 33 -14.71 9.79 -3.09
N SER A 34 -15.18 11.02 -3.31
CA SER A 34 -15.18 11.65 -4.65
C SER A 34 -13.78 11.95 -5.19
N VAL A 35 -12.80 12.23 -4.33
CA VAL A 35 -11.42 12.49 -4.74
C VAL A 35 -10.72 11.15 -5.02
N ALA A 36 -10.83 10.21 -4.09
CA ALA A 36 -10.25 8.87 -4.24
C ALA A 36 -10.80 8.14 -5.48
N SER A 37 -12.10 8.19 -5.75
CA SER A 37 -12.70 7.50 -6.90
C SER A 37 -12.23 8.01 -8.26
N LYS A 38 -11.70 9.24 -8.33
CA LYS A 38 -11.12 9.82 -9.56
C LYS A 38 -9.62 9.57 -9.65
N LEU A 39 -8.91 9.76 -8.54
CA LEU A 39 -7.45 9.66 -8.49
C LEU A 39 -6.95 8.22 -8.57
N VAL A 40 -7.62 7.28 -7.87
CA VAL A 40 -7.17 5.89 -7.78
C VAL A 40 -7.17 5.19 -9.14
N PRO A 41 -8.24 5.26 -9.97
CA PRO A 41 -8.22 4.66 -11.30
C PRO A 41 -7.18 5.30 -12.23
N PHE A 42 -7.00 6.62 -12.14
CA PHE A 42 -6.02 7.34 -12.97
C PHE A 42 -4.58 6.91 -12.63
N MET A 43 -4.20 6.92 -11.35
CA MET A 43 -2.85 6.52 -10.93
C MET A 43 -2.60 5.03 -11.20
N GLY A 44 -3.59 4.17 -10.93
CA GLY A 44 -3.48 2.74 -11.15
C GLY A 44 -3.31 2.41 -12.64
N LEU A 45 -4.10 3.03 -13.51
CA LEU A 45 -4.00 2.82 -14.95
C LEU A 45 -2.67 3.33 -15.50
N ALA A 46 -2.24 4.54 -15.12
CA ALA A 46 -0.94 5.07 -15.55
C ALA A 46 0.21 4.16 -15.14
N TYR A 47 0.17 3.63 -13.91
CA TYR A 47 1.17 2.70 -13.40
C TYR A 47 1.17 1.37 -14.15
N VAL A 48 0.00 0.75 -14.31
CA VAL A 48 -0.16 -0.53 -15.02
C VAL A 48 0.27 -0.40 -16.48
N VAL A 49 -0.07 0.70 -17.15
CA VAL A 49 0.39 0.95 -18.54
C VAL A 49 1.91 1.10 -18.59
N GLY A 50 2.50 1.92 -17.72
CA GLY A 50 3.95 2.11 -17.69
C GLY A 50 4.71 0.81 -17.41
N ALA A 51 4.28 0.06 -16.38
CA ALA A 51 4.87 -1.23 -16.06
C ALA A 51 4.65 -2.26 -17.18
N GLY A 52 3.46 -2.28 -17.79
CA GLY A 52 3.11 -3.16 -18.89
C GLY A 52 4.02 -2.95 -20.10
N ILE A 53 4.30 -1.70 -20.47
CA ILE A 53 5.22 -1.39 -21.58
C ILE A 53 6.62 -1.96 -21.28
N ILE A 54 7.15 -1.77 -20.07
CA ILE A 54 8.48 -2.28 -19.69
C ILE A 54 8.51 -3.81 -19.75
N ILE A 55 7.47 -4.47 -19.23
CA ILE A 55 7.36 -5.92 -19.20
C ILE A 55 7.27 -6.48 -20.63
N ILE A 56 6.48 -5.86 -21.51
CA ILE A 56 6.34 -6.27 -22.91
C ILE A 56 7.66 -6.13 -23.67
N GLN A 57 8.41 -5.04 -23.43
CA GLN A 57 9.73 -4.84 -24.05
C GLN A 57 10.77 -5.90 -23.62
N ARG A 58 10.51 -6.61 -22.52
CA ARG A 58 11.41 -7.61 -21.92
C ARG A 58 10.72 -8.95 -21.71
N LEU A 59 9.74 -9.26 -22.57
CA LEU A 59 8.84 -10.40 -22.37
C LEU A 59 9.60 -11.73 -22.30
N ASP A 60 10.65 -11.88 -23.10
CA ASP A 60 11.49 -13.09 -23.13
C ASP A 60 12.19 -13.37 -21.78
N SER A 61 12.45 -12.32 -21.00
CA SER A 61 13.11 -12.42 -19.69
C SER A 61 12.13 -12.60 -18.52
N VAL A 62 10.81 -12.50 -18.76
CA VAL A 62 9.78 -12.67 -17.71
C VAL A 62 9.82 -14.05 -17.07
N PRO A 63 9.92 -15.18 -17.82
CA PRO A 63 10.02 -16.50 -17.20
C PRO A 63 11.24 -16.61 -16.29
N THR A 64 12.39 -16.06 -16.69
CA THR A 64 13.61 -16.04 -15.88
C THR A 64 13.44 -15.19 -14.62
N ALA A 65 12.79 -14.04 -14.71
CA ALA A 65 12.49 -13.20 -13.55
C ALA A 65 11.57 -13.91 -12.54
N LEU A 66 10.55 -14.63 -13.02
CA LEU A 66 9.66 -15.43 -12.16
C LEU A 66 10.40 -16.61 -11.52
N GLN A 67 11.27 -17.29 -12.28
CA GLN A 67 12.13 -18.34 -11.73
C GLN A 67 13.06 -17.79 -10.65
N LEU A 68 13.65 -16.61 -10.86
CA LEU A 68 14.48 -15.94 -9.86
C LEU A 68 13.69 -15.68 -8.57
N ILE A 69 12.47 -15.12 -8.66
CA ILE A 69 11.61 -14.87 -7.49
C ILE A 69 11.35 -16.15 -6.70
N VAL A 70 10.96 -17.24 -7.39
CA VAL A 70 10.63 -18.51 -6.75
C VAL A 70 11.90 -19.15 -6.15
N ASN A 71 12.98 -19.20 -6.92
CA ASN A 71 14.23 -19.78 -6.44
C ASN A 71 14.75 -19.01 -5.23
N ASP A 72 14.90 -17.69 -5.30
CA ASP A 72 15.44 -16.91 -4.18
C ASP A 72 14.53 -16.95 -2.93
N ALA A 73 13.22 -17.12 -3.10
CA ALA A 73 12.28 -17.30 -1.99
C ALA A 73 12.46 -18.65 -1.26
N PHE A 74 12.89 -19.70 -1.95
CA PHE A 74 12.95 -21.08 -1.41
C PHE A 74 14.37 -21.65 -1.32
N THR A 75 15.34 -21.02 -1.96
CA THR A 75 16.75 -21.39 -2.00
C THR A 75 17.54 -20.14 -1.62
N GLY A 76 17.62 -19.83 -0.33
CA GLY A 76 18.56 -18.81 0.13
C GLY A 76 19.95 -19.19 -0.38
N THR A 77 20.54 -18.38 -1.25
CA THR A 77 21.87 -18.63 -1.84
C THR A 77 22.93 -18.60 -0.74
N ALA A 78 23.08 -19.71 -0.02
CA ALA A 78 24.22 -20.05 0.84
C ALA A 78 24.16 -21.54 1.18
N ALA A 79 25.28 -22.23 0.94
CA ALA A 79 25.51 -23.62 1.23
C ALA A 79 25.18 -24.01 2.70
N ALA A 80 24.69 -25.25 2.88
CA ALA A 80 24.63 -26.03 4.11
C ALA A 80 23.94 -25.44 5.36
N GLY A 81 22.77 -26.01 5.70
CA GLY A 81 22.42 -26.41 7.07
C GLY A 81 21.84 -25.38 8.05
N GLY A 82 22.11 -24.08 7.92
CA GLY A 82 21.58 -23.08 8.87
C GLY A 82 21.45 -21.65 8.32
N PHE A 83 22.36 -21.22 7.44
CA PHE A 83 22.30 -19.89 6.82
C PHE A 83 21.26 -19.80 5.68
N ALA A 84 21.04 -20.88 4.93
CA ALA A 84 19.97 -20.95 3.92
C ALA A 84 18.57 -20.73 4.55
N GLY A 85 18.34 -21.32 5.72
CA GLY A 85 17.07 -21.15 6.45
C GLY A 85 16.86 -19.73 6.96
N ALA A 86 17.93 -19.04 7.38
CA ALA A 86 17.86 -17.62 7.77
C ALA A 86 17.51 -16.71 6.60
N GLY A 87 18.06 -16.97 5.41
CA GLY A 87 17.71 -16.24 4.18
C GLY A 87 16.25 -16.42 3.77
N ILE A 88 15.77 -17.66 3.76
CA ILE A 88 14.36 -17.99 3.46
C ILE A 88 13.43 -17.36 4.50
N MET A 89 13.76 -17.48 5.79
CA MET A 89 12.97 -16.87 6.87
C MET A 89 12.93 -15.34 6.74
N ALA A 90 14.05 -14.71 6.36
CA ALA A 90 14.08 -13.28 6.10
C ALA A 90 13.19 -12.91 4.89
N ALA A 91 13.30 -13.63 3.78
CA ALA A 91 12.49 -13.39 2.59
C ALA A 91 10.99 -13.53 2.89
N ILE A 92 10.58 -14.59 3.58
CA ILE A 92 9.20 -14.80 4.01
C ILE A 92 8.77 -13.69 4.98
N ARG A 93 9.58 -13.39 6.00
CA ARG A 93 9.24 -12.37 7.01
C ARG A 93 9.04 -10.99 6.37
N PHE A 94 9.98 -10.54 5.54
CA PHE A 94 9.88 -9.25 4.85
C PHE A 94 8.75 -9.25 3.82
N GLY A 95 8.59 -10.34 3.07
CA GLY A 95 7.51 -10.51 2.09
C GLY A 95 6.12 -10.45 2.74
N VAL A 96 5.91 -11.17 3.83
CA VAL A 96 4.65 -11.15 4.59
C VAL A 96 4.44 -9.78 5.24
N ALA A 97 5.45 -9.21 5.89
CA ALA A 97 5.33 -7.91 6.56
C ALA A 97 4.98 -6.79 5.56
N ARG A 98 5.69 -6.69 4.43
CA ARG A 98 5.37 -5.69 3.39
C ARG A 98 4.08 -6.01 2.65
N GLY A 99 3.78 -7.29 2.42
CA GLY A 99 2.55 -7.73 1.77
C GLY A 99 1.29 -7.36 2.57
N VAL A 100 1.30 -7.66 3.87
CA VAL A 100 0.22 -7.26 4.81
C VAL A 100 0.10 -5.75 4.90
N PHE A 101 1.22 -5.02 4.85
CA PHE A 101 1.20 -3.55 4.82
C PHE A 101 0.52 -3.02 3.54
N SER A 102 0.77 -3.63 2.38
CA SER A 102 0.24 -3.18 1.09
C SER A 102 -1.27 -3.40 0.98
N ASN A 103 -1.74 -4.61 1.30
CA ASN A 103 -3.15 -4.99 1.08
C ASN A 103 -4.03 -4.92 2.33
N GLU A 104 -3.45 -4.56 3.47
CA GLU A 104 -4.13 -4.45 4.76
C GLU A 104 -4.83 -5.75 5.20
N ALA A 105 -4.39 -6.91 4.69
CA ALA A 105 -5.02 -8.19 4.99
C ALA A 105 -4.88 -8.53 6.48
N GLY A 106 -6.01 -8.79 7.13
CA GLY A 106 -6.05 -9.14 8.55
C GLY A 106 -5.95 -7.95 9.51
N LEU A 107 -5.72 -6.73 9.04
CA LEU A 107 -5.63 -5.54 9.90
C LEU A 107 -7.00 -5.04 10.40
N GLY A 108 -8.08 -5.36 9.69
CA GLY A 108 -9.43 -4.93 10.06
C GLY A 108 -9.78 -3.48 9.68
N THR A 109 -8.88 -2.77 9.00
CA THR A 109 -9.05 -1.38 8.54
C THR A 109 -9.95 -1.26 7.32
N ALA A 110 -9.71 -2.06 6.28
CA ALA A 110 -10.48 -2.00 5.04
C ALA A 110 -12.01 -2.11 5.24
N PRO A 111 -12.55 -2.98 6.13
CA PRO A 111 -13.98 -3.01 6.44
C PRO A 111 -14.57 -1.68 6.92
N ILE A 112 -13.80 -0.79 7.54
CA ILE A 112 -14.26 0.55 7.98
C ILE A 112 -14.69 1.40 6.78
N ALA A 113 -13.96 1.32 5.67
CA ALA A 113 -14.34 1.97 4.41
C ALA A 113 -15.61 1.34 3.83
N HIS A 114 -15.64 0.01 3.76
CA HIS A 114 -16.73 -0.73 3.14
C HIS A 114 -18.05 -0.62 3.93
N ALA A 115 -17.98 -0.40 5.24
CA ALA A 115 -19.15 -0.12 6.07
C ALA A 115 -19.86 1.20 5.70
N ALA A 116 -19.16 2.13 5.04
CA ALA A 116 -19.77 3.37 4.55
C ALA A 116 -20.47 3.22 3.18
N ALA A 117 -20.33 2.06 2.52
CA ALA A 117 -20.95 1.81 1.23
C ALA A 117 -22.48 1.68 1.37
N LYS A 118 -23.22 2.26 0.42
CA LYS A 118 -24.70 2.15 0.38
C LYS A 118 -25.12 0.80 -0.19
N THR A 119 -25.28 -0.18 0.66
CA THR A 119 -25.56 -1.57 0.30
C THR A 119 -26.25 -2.30 1.45
N ASN A 120 -27.16 -3.22 1.11
CA ASN A 120 -27.83 -4.06 2.11
C ASN A 120 -27.27 -5.49 2.11
N ASP A 121 -26.34 -5.79 1.20
CA ASP A 121 -25.72 -7.10 1.08
C ASP A 121 -24.25 -7.04 1.54
N PRO A 122 -23.93 -7.57 2.74
CA PRO A 122 -22.57 -7.61 3.25
C PRO A 122 -21.69 -8.60 2.48
N VAL A 123 -22.25 -9.66 1.89
CA VAL A 123 -21.50 -10.64 1.08
C VAL A 123 -21.06 -10.01 -0.23
N LYS A 124 -21.95 -9.27 -0.89
CA LYS A 124 -21.60 -8.52 -2.11
C LYS A 124 -20.51 -7.48 -1.85
N GLN A 125 -20.59 -6.74 -0.74
CA GLN A 125 -19.51 -5.81 -0.38
C GLN A 125 -18.22 -6.51 -0.03
N GLY A 126 -18.27 -7.64 0.68
CA GLY A 126 -17.08 -8.44 0.97
C GLY A 126 -16.37 -8.87 -0.31
N LYS A 127 -17.11 -9.30 -1.34
CA LYS A 127 -16.54 -9.64 -2.66
C LYS A 127 -15.89 -8.43 -3.34
N ILE A 128 -16.50 -7.25 -3.26
CA ILE A 128 -15.92 -6.01 -3.79
C ILE A 128 -14.64 -5.65 -3.03
N ALA A 129 -14.63 -5.79 -1.70
CA ALA A 129 -13.45 -5.55 -0.88
C ALA A 129 -12.28 -6.46 -1.25
N MET A 130 -12.55 -7.74 -1.50
CA MET A 130 -11.53 -8.71 -1.93
C MET A 130 -10.90 -8.38 -3.30
N LEU A 131 -11.59 -7.65 -4.19
CA LEU A 131 -10.99 -7.19 -5.44
C LEU A 131 -9.85 -6.19 -5.18
N GLY A 132 -9.95 -5.39 -4.11
CA GLY A 132 -8.90 -4.45 -3.73
C GLY A 132 -7.58 -5.14 -3.46
N THR A 133 -7.58 -6.20 -2.65
CA THR A 133 -6.36 -6.96 -2.33
C THR A 133 -5.79 -7.69 -3.55
N PHE A 134 -6.65 -8.20 -4.42
CA PHE A 134 -6.22 -8.82 -5.68
C PHE A 134 -5.54 -7.82 -6.62
N ILE A 135 -6.17 -6.66 -6.86
CA ILE A 135 -5.61 -5.63 -7.74
C ILE A 135 -4.31 -5.08 -7.16
N ASP A 136 -4.27 -4.80 -5.86
CA ASP A 136 -3.07 -4.27 -5.21
C ASP A 136 -1.91 -5.27 -5.25
N THR A 137 -2.06 -6.44 -4.62
CA THR A 137 -0.92 -7.36 -4.44
C THR A 137 -0.63 -8.19 -5.69
N ILE A 138 -1.66 -8.80 -6.28
CA ILE A 138 -1.44 -9.77 -7.37
C ILE A 138 -1.12 -9.06 -8.68
N ILE A 139 -1.73 -7.92 -8.94
CA ILE A 139 -1.47 -7.16 -10.18
C ILE A 139 -0.37 -6.13 -9.93
N ILE A 140 -0.61 -5.11 -9.11
CA ILE A 140 0.27 -3.93 -9.03
C ILE A 140 1.63 -4.28 -8.39
N CYS A 141 1.66 -4.97 -7.24
CA CYS A 141 2.93 -5.33 -6.59
C CYS A 141 3.74 -6.32 -7.43
N THR A 142 3.11 -7.31 -8.06
CA THR A 142 3.80 -8.24 -8.97
C THR A 142 4.40 -7.51 -10.17
N MET A 143 3.65 -6.61 -10.81
CA MET A 143 4.19 -5.78 -11.91
C MET A 143 5.37 -4.93 -11.45
N THR A 144 5.30 -4.36 -10.24
CA THR A 144 6.40 -3.61 -9.64
C THR A 144 7.65 -4.46 -9.46
N ALA A 145 7.51 -5.65 -8.87
CA ALA A 145 8.61 -6.59 -8.69
C ALA A 145 9.24 -7.00 -10.03
N LEU A 146 8.41 -7.31 -11.04
CA LEU A 146 8.88 -7.65 -12.38
C LEU A 146 9.64 -6.49 -13.02
N VAL A 147 9.14 -5.25 -12.96
CA VAL A 147 9.86 -4.08 -13.50
C VAL A 147 11.22 -3.91 -12.82
N ILE A 148 11.29 -4.05 -11.49
CA ILE A 148 12.54 -3.94 -10.73
C ILE A 148 13.55 -5.01 -11.16
N ILE A 149 13.11 -6.26 -11.34
CA ILE A 149 13.99 -7.38 -11.72
C ILE A 149 14.42 -7.27 -13.19
N LEU A 150 13.48 -7.06 -14.11
CA LEU A 150 13.73 -7.02 -15.56
C LEU A 150 14.65 -5.87 -15.97
N THR A 151 14.67 -4.79 -15.18
CA THR A 151 15.58 -3.64 -15.40
C THR A 151 16.92 -3.81 -14.69
N GLY A 152 17.10 -4.86 -13.88
CA GLY A 152 18.32 -5.08 -13.08
C GLY A 152 18.47 -4.10 -11.92
N SER A 153 17.42 -3.35 -11.57
CA SER A 153 17.50 -2.25 -10.62
C SER A 153 17.64 -2.70 -9.17
N TRP A 154 17.27 -3.94 -8.85
CA TRP A 154 17.34 -4.51 -7.50
C TRP A 154 18.76 -4.59 -6.92
N THR A 155 19.81 -4.44 -7.74
CA THR A 155 21.21 -4.38 -7.29
C THR A 155 21.79 -2.96 -7.26
N SER A 156 20.97 -1.93 -7.51
CA SER A 156 21.41 -0.53 -7.57
C SER A 156 21.83 0.09 -6.23
N GLY A 157 21.42 -0.52 -5.12
CA GLY A 157 21.58 0.05 -3.76
C GLY A 157 20.49 1.05 -3.37
N GLU A 158 19.60 1.43 -4.29
CA GLU A 158 18.41 2.23 -3.99
C GLU A 158 17.38 1.43 -3.19
N THR A 159 16.61 2.11 -2.33
CA THR A 159 15.58 1.47 -1.50
C THR A 159 14.22 2.14 -1.63
N GLY A 160 13.17 1.39 -1.29
CA GLY A 160 11.79 1.88 -1.22
C GLY A 160 11.31 2.56 -2.52
N ALA A 161 10.72 3.75 -2.37
CA ALA A 161 10.15 4.51 -3.46
C ALA A 161 11.17 4.94 -4.54
N SER A 162 12.42 5.18 -4.14
CA SER A 162 13.49 5.60 -5.06
C SER A 162 13.92 4.45 -5.97
N LEU A 163 13.94 3.22 -5.44
CA LEU A 163 14.21 2.01 -6.24
C LEU A 163 13.18 1.82 -7.36
N SER A 164 11.88 1.95 -7.04
CA SER A 164 10.83 1.82 -8.07
C SER A 164 10.94 2.92 -9.13
N ALA A 165 11.21 4.17 -8.72
CA ALA A 165 11.39 5.27 -9.67
C ALA A 165 12.62 5.04 -10.58
N TYR A 166 13.73 4.56 -10.00
CA TYR A 166 14.93 4.20 -10.75
C TYR A 166 14.65 3.07 -11.75
N ALA A 167 13.94 2.02 -11.35
CA ALA A 167 13.57 0.93 -12.23
C ALA A 167 12.73 1.39 -13.43
N PHE A 168 11.74 2.25 -13.19
CA PHE A 168 10.96 2.82 -14.29
C PHE A 168 11.78 3.78 -15.17
N LYS A 169 12.74 4.52 -14.60
CA LYS A 169 13.68 5.33 -15.39
C LYS A 169 14.50 4.48 -16.35
N MET A 170 14.98 3.34 -15.88
CA MET A 170 15.77 2.38 -16.66
C MET A 170 14.92 1.67 -17.72
N GLY A 171 13.65 1.37 -17.42
CA GLY A 171 12.73 0.72 -18.35
C GLY A 171 12.08 1.68 -19.36
N LEU A 172 11.86 2.94 -18.99
CA LEU A 172 11.26 3.99 -19.82
C LEU A 172 12.05 5.30 -19.69
N PRO A 173 13.20 5.42 -20.38
CA PRO A 173 14.04 6.61 -20.31
C PRO A 173 13.27 7.89 -20.66
N GLY A 174 13.44 8.92 -19.82
CA GLY A 174 12.85 10.25 -20.02
C GLY A 174 11.45 10.46 -19.44
N TYR A 175 10.65 9.41 -19.24
CA TYR A 175 9.26 9.53 -18.77
C TYR A 175 8.94 8.67 -17.55
N GLY A 176 9.61 7.53 -17.35
CA GLY A 176 9.22 6.52 -16.37
C GLY A 176 9.34 6.97 -14.90
N ASP A 177 10.39 7.72 -14.56
CA ASP A 177 10.60 8.27 -13.22
C ASP A 177 9.53 9.30 -12.85
N TYR A 178 9.06 10.11 -13.79
CA TYR A 178 7.94 11.03 -13.58
C TYR A 178 6.62 10.29 -13.35
N VAL A 179 6.33 9.26 -14.16
CA VAL A 179 5.11 8.43 -13.99
C VAL A 179 5.06 7.85 -12.58
N VAL A 180 6.17 7.28 -12.09
CA VAL A 180 6.23 6.74 -10.73
C VAL A 180 6.18 7.85 -9.70
N SER A 181 6.93 8.94 -9.84
CA SER A 181 7.02 9.99 -8.81
C SER A 181 5.67 10.69 -8.59
N PHE A 182 4.97 11.04 -9.66
CA PHE A 182 3.63 11.62 -9.56
C PHE A 182 2.59 10.58 -9.13
N GLY A 183 2.66 9.36 -9.67
CA GLY A 183 1.79 8.26 -9.27
C GLY A 183 1.90 7.96 -7.78
N LEU A 184 3.12 7.95 -7.23
CA LEU A 184 3.37 7.70 -5.81
C LEU A 184 2.91 8.86 -4.92
N ALA A 185 3.00 10.11 -5.40
CA ALA A 185 2.46 11.26 -4.68
C ALA A 185 0.93 11.19 -4.58
N ILE A 186 0.26 10.83 -5.68
CA ILE A 186 -1.20 10.60 -5.69
C ILE A 186 -1.56 9.39 -4.82
N PHE A 187 -0.80 8.30 -4.90
CA PHE A 187 -0.98 7.11 -4.05
C PHE A 187 -0.91 7.50 -2.58
N ALA A 188 0.19 8.15 -2.16
CA ALA A 188 0.37 8.62 -0.79
C ALA A 188 -0.77 9.57 -0.36
N LEU A 189 -1.23 10.46 -1.24
CA LEU A 189 -2.38 11.32 -0.96
C LEU A 189 -3.64 10.50 -0.68
N THR A 190 -3.97 9.55 -1.56
CA THR A 190 -5.17 8.72 -1.39
C THR A 190 -5.11 7.84 -0.13
N THR A 191 -3.93 7.30 0.18
CA THR A 191 -3.69 6.52 1.40
C THR A 191 -3.83 7.39 2.65
N LEU A 192 -3.26 8.59 2.68
CA LEU A 192 -3.41 9.54 3.79
C LEU A 192 -4.87 9.91 4.04
N LEU A 193 -5.67 10.07 2.98
CA LEU A 193 -7.10 10.35 3.09
C LEU A 193 -7.90 9.16 3.65
N GLY A 194 -7.61 7.95 3.15
CA GLY A 194 -8.26 6.72 3.62
C GLY A 194 -7.96 6.44 5.09
N TRP A 195 -6.67 6.46 5.46
CA TRP A 195 -6.24 6.18 6.83
C TRP A 195 -6.66 7.26 7.84
N SER A 196 -6.74 8.52 7.41
CA SER A 196 -7.35 9.57 8.24
C SER A 196 -8.80 9.22 8.62
N TYR A 197 -9.58 8.74 7.64
CA TYR A 197 -10.97 8.33 7.90
C TYR A 197 -11.03 7.10 8.82
N TYR A 198 -10.15 6.11 8.62
CA TYR A 198 -10.12 4.91 9.49
C TYR A 198 -9.84 5.28 10.93
N GLY A 199 -8.78 6.06 11.16
CA GLY A 199 -8.42 6.50 12.49
C GLY A 199 -9.44 7.47 13.10
N GLU A 200 -10.11 8.29 12.28
CA GLU A 200 -11.23 9.14 12.73
C GLU A 200 -12.38 8.30 13.29
N ARG A 201 -12.79 7.22 12.60
CA ARG A 201 -13.85 6.32 13.08
C ARG A 201 -13.45 5.60 14.36
N CYS A 202 -12.19 5.17 14.48
CA CYS A 202 -11.67 4.58 15.71
C CYS A 202 -11.65 5.59 16.88
N ALA A 203 -11.25 6.83 16.63
CA ALA A 203 -11.24 7.89 17.63
C ALA A 203 -12.68 8.25 18.07
N GLU A 204 -13.61 8.35 17.13
CA GLU A 204 -15.03 8.58 17.40
C GLU A 204 -15.63 7.47 18.27
N TYR A 205 -15.25 6.21 18.05
CA TYR A 205 -15.71 5.09 18.86
C TYR A 205 -15.29 5.22 20.34
N ILE A 206 -14.08 5.74 20.61
CA ILE A 206 -13.53 5.84 21.97
C ILE A 206 -13.94 7.16 22.65
N LEU A 207 -13.88 8.28 21.93
CA LEU A 207 -13.98 9.64 22.48
C LEU A 207 -15.26 10.38 22.05
N GLY A 208 -16.06 9.76 21.17
CA GLY A 208 -17.27 10.35 20.62
C GLY A 208 -17.02 11.36 19.49
N VAL A 209 -18.11 11.80 18.85
CA VAL A 209 -18.11 12.66 17.65
C VAL A 209 -17.35 13.97 17.82
N LYS A 210 -17.28 14.50 19.05
CA LYS A 210 -16.63 15.79 19.34
C LYS A 210 -15.12 15.77 19.13
N CYS A 211 -14.47 14.59 19.09
CA CYS A 211 -13.03 14.49 18.86
C CYS A 211 -12.62 14.63 17.39
N ILE A 212 -13.56 14.43 16.45
CA ILE A 212 -13.30 14.39 15.01
C ILE A 212 -12.51 15.61 14.48
N PRO A 213 -12.90 16.88 14.75
CA PRO A 213 -12.15 18.03 14.24
C PRO A 213 -10.71 18.06 14.77
N TRP A 214 -10.52 17.72 16.05
CA TRP A 214 -9.21 17.67 16.69
C TRP A 214 -8.35 16.55 16.12
N TYR A 215 -8.94 15.38 15.84
CA TYR A 215 -8.27 14.27 15.19
C TYR A 215 -7.75 14.67 13.80
N ARG A 216 -8.59 15.33 12.99
CA ARG A 216 -8.18 15.80 11.64
C ARG A 216 -7.04 16.80 11.70
N ILE A 217 -7.06 17.73 12.67
CA ILE A 217 -5.96 18.69 12.87
C ILE A 217 -4.67 17.95 13.23
N ALA A 218 -4.72 17.04 14.21
CA ALA A 218 -3.56 16.25 14.61
C ALA A 218 -3.01 15.42 13.43
N TRP A 219 -3.88 14.79 12.64
CA TRP A 219 -3.52 14.05 11.44
C TRP A 219 -2.75 14.91 10.43
N VAL A 220 -3.28 16.09 10.13
CA VAL A 220 -2.67 17.02 9.16
C VAL A 220 -1.32 17.53 9.65
N LEU A 221 -1.18 17.84 10.94
CA LEU A 221 0.08 18.29 11.53
C LEU A 221 1.15 17.18 11.56
N ALA A 222 0.74 15.91 11.59
CA ALA A 222 1.65 14.78 11.56
C ALA A 222 2.27 14.54 10.16
N ILE A 223 1.63 14.99 9.07
CA ILE A 223 2.09 14.73 7.70
C ILE A 223 3.49 15.32 7.42
N PRO A 224 3.76 16.61 7.68
CA PRO A 224 5.08 17.16 7.42
C PRO A 224 6.16 16.53 8.31
N LEU A 225 5.81 16.16 9.55
CA LEU A 225 6.72 15.47 10.46
C LEU A 225 7.10 14.10 9.90
N GLY A 226 6.12 13.30 9.48
CA GLY A 226 6.36 12.00 8.86
C GLY A 226 7.19 12.09 7.57
N ALA A 227 7.02 13.16 6.77
CA ALA A 227 7.82 13.37 5.57
C ALA A 227 9.32 13.59 5.85
N MET A 228 9.69 13.99 7.07
CA MET A 228 11.07 14.28 7.47
C MET A 228 11.69 13.17 8.34
N MET A 229 10.90 12.17 8.74
CA MET A 229 11.37 11.06 9.59
C MET A 229 12.09 9.98 8.79
N ASP A 230 12.95 9.24 9.49
CA ASP A 230 13.66 8.10 8.91
C ASP A 230 12.70 6.97 8.51
N LEU A 231 12.97 6.38 7.34
CA LEU A 231 12.11 5.37 6.75
C LEU A 231 12.13 4.04 7.53
N GLU A 232 13.29 3.61 8.02
CA GLU A 232 13.40 2.36 8.80
C GLU A 232 12.64 2.48 10.12
N PHE A 233 12.77 3.63 10.78
CA PHE A 233 12.00 3.91 12.00
C PHE A 233 10.49 3.91 11.74
N LEU A 234 10.02 4.55 10.66
CA LEU A 234 8.60 4.56 10.28
C LEU A 234 8.08 3.15 10.00
N TRP A 235 8.87 2.32 9.32
CA TRP A 235 8.51 0.92 9.07
C TRP A 235 8.40 0.11 10.36
N LEU A 236 9.37 0.26 11.27
CA LEU A 236 9.34 -0.43 12.56
C LEU A 236 8.10 -0.03 13.37
N LEU A 237 7.81 1.27 13.45
CA LEU A 237 6.64 1.78 14.14
C LEU A 237 5.34 1.23 13.53
N ALA A 238 5.24 1.26 12.20
CA ALA A 238 4.07 0.73 11.48
C ALA A 238 3.87 -0.76 11.72
N ASP A 239 4.94 -1.57 11.71
CA ASP A 239 4.86 -3.02 11.94
C ASP A 239 4.31 -3.34 13.33
N VAL A 240 4.77 -2.62 14.36
CA VAL A 240 4.29 -2.80 15.74
C VAL A 240 2.82 -2.42 15.85
N LEU A 241 2.43 -1.26 15.33
CA LEU A 241 1.05 -0.78 15.39
C LEU A 241 0.09 -1.67 14.59
N ASN A 242 0.50 -2.11 13.41
CA ASN A 242 -0.26 -3.05 12.58
C ASN A 242 -0.45 -4.39 13.28
N GLY A 243 0.59 -4.89 13.97
CA GLY A 243 0.49 -6.08 14.81
C GLY A 243 -0.57 -5.94 15.90
N LEU A 244 -0.56 -4.81 16.62
CA LEU A 244 -1.55 -4.52 17.67
C LEU A 244 -2.98 -4.42 17.13
N MET A 245 -3.17 -3.97 15.90
CA MET A 245 -4.49 -3.92 15.24
C MET A 245 -4.93 -5.30 14.73
N ALA A 246 -4.00 -6.07 14.15
CA ALA A 246 -4.27 -7.37 13.57
C ALA A 246 -4.69 -8.41 14.63
N ILE A 247 -4.02 -8.43 15.79
CA ILE A 247 -4.28 -9.43 16.85
C ILE A 247 -5.77 -9.47 17.27
N PRO A 248 -6.40 -8.39 17.75
CA PRO A 248 -7.79 -8.43 18.17
C PRO A 248 -8.74 -8.71 16.98
N ASN A 249 -8.44 -8.17 15.79
CA ASN A 249 -9.27 -8.38 14.61
C ASN A 249 -9.25 -9.85 14.15
N LEU A 250 -8.09 -10.50 14.10
CA LEU A 250 -7.97 -11.90 13.73
C LEU A 250 -8.66 -12.83 14.73
N ILE A 251 -8.54 -12.55 16.03
CA ILE A 251 -9.28 -13.28 17.07
C ILE A 251 -10.78 -13.15 16.84
N ALA A 252 -11.29 -11.94 16.62
CA ALA A 252 -12.70 -11.71 16.35
C ALA A 252 -13.18 -12.43 15.08
N LEU A 253 -12.40 -12.41 13.99
CA LEU A 253 -12.71 -13.12 12.75
C LEU A 253 -12.77 -14.64 12.93
N LEU A 254 -11.87 -15.22 13.72
CA LEU A 254 -11.89 -16.66 14.01
C LEU A 254 -13.17 -17.03 14.78
N LEU A 255 -13.52 -16.26 15.81
CA LEU A 255 -14.72 -16.47 16.61
C LEU A 255 -16.01 -16.26 15.82
N LEU A 256 -16.03 -15.27 14.92
CA LEU A 256 -17.19 -14.93 14.09
C LEU A 256 -17.24 -15.68 12.76
N SER A 257 -16.24 -16.52 12.46
CA SER A 257 -16.18 -17.31 11.22
C SER A 257 -17.45 -18.12 10.92
N PRO A 258 -18.17 -18.72 11.90
CA PRO A 258 -19.41 -19.44 11.61
C PRO A 258 -20.50 -18.53 11.02
N MET A 259 -20.56 -17.28 11.45
CA MET A 259 -21.52 -16.29 10.93
C MET A 259 -21.19 -15.92 9.49
N VAL A 260 -19.91 -15.72 9.17
CA VAL A 260 -19.45 -15.44 7.80
C VAL A 260 -19.78 -16.59 6.85
N PHE A 261 -19.56 -17.84 7.26
CA PHE A 261 -19.93 -19.02 6.47
C PHE A 261 -21.45 -19.14 6.29
N LYS A 262 -22.23 -18.85 7.33
CA LYS A 262 -23.70 -18.86 7.26
C LYS A 262 -24.23 -17.82 6.27
N LEU A 263 -23.71 -16.59 6.33
CA LEU A 263 -24.13 -15.50 5.47
C LEU A 263 -23.71 -15.72 4.01
N SER A 264 -22.50 -16.21 3.77
CA SER A 264 -21.99 -16.43 2.41
C SER A 264 -22.68 -17.56 1.64
N ARG A 265 -23.25 -18.54 2.36
CA ARG A 265 -24.02 -19.65 1.76
C ARG A 265 -25.49 -19.32 1.51
N LYS A 266 -26.00 -18.24 2.11
CA LYS A 266 -27.38 -17.80 1.88
C LYS A 266 -27.44 -17.19 0.47
N LYS A 267 -28.16 -17.83 -0.46
CA LYS A 267 -28.38 -17.26 -1.81
C LYS A 267 -29.08 -15.91 -1.64
N SER A 268 -28.43 -14.85 -2.14
CA SER A 268 -29.05 -13.53 -2.38
C SER A 268 -30.13 -13.66 -3.44
#